data_AF-A0A2M9BN75-F1
#
_entry.id   AF-A0A2M9BN75-F1
#
_cell.length_a   1.000
_cell.length_b   1.000
_cell.length_c   1.000
_cell.angle_alpha   90.00
_cell.angle_beta   90.00
_cell.angle_gamma   90.00
#
_symmetry.space_group_name_H-M   'P 1'
#
loop_
_entity.id
_entity.type
_entity.pdbx_description
1 polymer ?
#
loop_
_entity_poly.entity_id
_entity_poly.type
_entity_poly.pdbx_seq_one_letter_code
_entity_poly.pdbx_strand_id
1 'polypeptide(L)'
;MYNVPLTVTPIEETVTFEYSYPLSLSSYSFNEFEQSRIQLPEVVADNILLFDLIEASAIVHGKRVVYDPQSGAPLSFRSTGSTAEQLALVLNSREARHLFGQPDAEDLEAVGRNLLLSEGADVVVIKNGAYGALVIESSGVYRVPVFATRTVFSIGSGDIFSAVFAWQWLHEQRPAAEAALLASRLTAQYCQFKYLPLPAEPDETFPAIQPSAKPKKIYLAAPFFNPAERWMVNECRTKLLEFGNNVFSPYHDIGLGPADQVVPQDIAAIEWCDTVFALLEGFDPGTVFEIGYAKALGKKVVVYSINSRPHDLTMFLGTHCEITSDLTTAIYKASW
;
A
#
# COMPACT_ATOMS: atom_id res chain seq x y z
N MET A 1 1.29 -31.60 2.58
CA MET A 1 0.89 -31.31 1.19
C MET A 1 -0.62 -31.15 1.22
N TYR A 2 -1.13 -29.92 1.12
CA TYR A 2 -2.57 -29.69 1.13
C TYR A 2 -3.15 -30.27 -0.16
N ASN A 3 -4.09 -31.20 -0.05
CA ASN A 3 -4.73 -31.85 -1.20
C ASN A 3 -5.81 -30.93 -1.77
N VAL A 4 -5.40 -29.78 -2.29
CA VAL A 4 -6.31 -28.80 -2.91
C VAL A 4 -6.55 -29.26 -4.35
N PRO A 5 -7.77 -29.66 -4.73
CA PRO A 5 -8.09 -29.96 -6.11
C PRO A 5 -7.90 -28.68 -6.95
N LEU A 6 -7.04 -28.76 -7.96
CA LEU A 6 -6.74 -27.64 -8.84
C LEU A 6 -7.51 -27.82 -10.17
N THR A 7 -8.35 -26.85 -10.50
CA THR A 7 -8.99 -26.74 -11.80
C THR A 7 -8.38 -25.55 -12.53
N VAL A 8 -7.88 -25.78 -13.74
CA VAL A 8 -7.21 -24.75 -14.56
C VAL A 8 -7.96 -24.62 -15.88
N THR A 9 -8.24 -23.38 -16.28
CA THR A 9 -8.73 -23.04 -17.61
C THR A 9 -7.59 -22.38 -18.39
N PRO A 10 -7.14 -22.96 -19.53
CA PRO A 10 -6.09 -22.36 -20.33
C PRO A 10 -6.58 -21.09 -21.02
N ILE A 11 -5.70 -20.10 -21.12
CA ILE A 11 -5.89 -18.85 -21.88
C ILE A 11 -4.85 -18.79 -23.00
N GLU A 12 -5.13 -18.02 -24.06
CA GLU A 12 -4.25 -17.96 -25.24
C GLU A 12 -2.89 -17.33 -24.93
N GLU A 13 -2.87 -16.30 -24.08
CA GLU A 13 -1.68 -15.54 -23.71
C GLU A 13 -1.63 -15.31 -22.19
N THR A 14 -0.47 -15.56 -21.59
CA THR A 14 -0.25 -15.37 -20.15
C THR A 14 -0.17 -13.89 -19.81
N VAL A 15 -1.03 -13.42 -18.91
CA VAL A 15 -0.91 -12.08 -18.32
C VAL A 15 0.39 -11.99 -17.52
N THR A 16 1.26 -11.07 -17.92
CA THR A 16 2.56 -10.86 -17.26
C THR A 16 2.61 -9.48 -16.63
N PHE A 17 3.03 -9.42 -15.37
CA PHE A 17 3.26 -8.17 -14.63
C PHE A 17 4.74 -7.96 -14.42
N GLU A 18 5.23 -6.79 -14.80
CA GLU A 18 6.60 -6.36 -14.59
C GLU A 18 6.64 -5.21 -13.59
N TYR A 19 7.53 -5.33 -12.59
CA TYR A 19 7.73 -4.33 -11.55
C TYR A 19 9.20 -3.89 -11.56
N SER A 20 9.45 -2.59 -11.69
CA SER A 20 10.81 -2.05 -11.50
C SER A 20 11.23 -2.13 -10.03
N TYR A 21 10.27 -1.96 -9.13
CA TYR A 21 10.41 -2.17 -7.68
C TYR A 21 9.01 -2.32 -7.04
N PRO A 22 8.87 -2.77 -5.78
CA PRO A 22 7.57 -3.16 -5.22
C PRO A 22 6.46 -2.09 -5.17
N LEU A 23 6.77 -0.78 -5.25
CA LEU A 23 5.75 0.28 -5.32
C LEU A 23 5.60 0.90 -6.73
N SER A 24 6.42 0.49 -7.70
CA SER A 24 6.23 0.94 -9.09
C SER A 24 4.85 0.52 -9.59
N LEU A 25 4.25 1.36 -10.44
CA LEU A 25 3.12 0.92 -11.24
C LEU A 25 3.56 -0.28 -12.07
N SER A 26 2.80 -1.38 -12.02
CA SER A 26 3.08 -2.51 -12.89
C SER A 26 2.86 -2.12 -14.33
N SER A 27 3.84 -2.39 -15.19
CA SER A 27 3.56 -2.55 -16.60
C SER A 27 3.05 -3.97 -16.80
N TYR A 28 1.89 -4.11 -17.42
CA TYR A 28 1.39 -5.42 -17.83
C TYR A 28 1.20 -5.43 -19.34
N SER A 29 1.67 -6.50 -19.96
CA SER A 29 1.48 -6.76 -21.38
C SER A 29 0.16 -7.52 -21.52
N PHE A 30 -0.95 -6.79 -21.49
CA PHE A 30 -2.27 -7.35 -21.81
C PHE A 30 -3.03 -6.31 -22.64
N ASN A 31 -3.37 -6.66 -23.88
CA ASN A 31 -4.14 -5.76 -24.73
C ASN A 31 -5.62 -5.85 -24.35
N GLU A 32 -6.02 -5.15 -23.28
CA GLU A 32 -7.41 -5.11 -22.78
C GLU A 32 -8.44 -4.73 -23.87
N PHE A 33 -7.99 -4.02 -24.92
CA PHE A 33 -8.85 -3.59 -26.02
C PHE A 33 -9.07 -4.65 -27.11
N GLU A 34 -8.26 -5.72 -27.16
CA GLU A 34 -8.34 -6.73 -28.22
C GLU A 34 -8.84 -8.10 -27.74
N GLN A 35 -8.79 -8.41 -26.44
CA GLN A 35 -9.17 -9.73 -25.91
C GLN A 35 -10.44 -9.66 -25.04
N SER A 36 -11.45 -10.45 -25.39
CA SER A 36 -12.66 -10.63 -24.58
C SER A 36 -12.36 -11.49 -23.34
N ARG A 37 -12.75 -11.03 -22.14
CA ARG A 37 -12.62 -11.82 -20.90
C ARG A 37 -13.25 -13.20 -21.04
N ILE A 38 -12.52 -14.23 -20.63
CA ILE A 38 -13.01 -15.62 -20.68
C ILE A 38 -13.98 -15.83 -19.51
N GLN A 39 -15.12 -16.46 -19.78
CA GLN A 39 -16.05 -16.85 -18.73
C GLN A 39 -15.59 -18.19 -18.11
N LEU A 40 -15.26 -18.17 -16.82
CA LEU A 40 -14.97 -19.37 -16.05
C LEU A 40 -16.26 -20.14 -15.71
N PRO A 41 -16.16 -21.46 -15.47
CA PRO A 41 -17.29 -22.26 -14.99
C PRO A 41 -17.88 -21.65 -13.72
N GLU A 42 -19.21 -21.72 -13.61
CA GLU A 42 -19.92 -21.30 -12.41
C GLU A 42 -19.51 -22.16 -11.21
N VAL A 43 -19.31 -21.51 -10.05
CA VAL A 43 -18.88 -22.18 -8.83
C VAL A 43 -19.95 -22.05 -7.75
N VAL A 44 -20.37 -23.20 -7.20
CA VAL A 44 -21.30 -23.26 -6.07
C VAL A 44 -20.61 -23.89 -4.86
N ALA A 45 -20.48 -23.14 -3.77
CA ALA A 45 -19.85 -23.62 -2.53
C ALA A 45 -20.31 -22.80 -1.31
N ASP A 46 -20.24 -23.39 -0.12
CA ASP A 46 -20.66 -22.70 1.11
C ASP A 46 -19.81 -21.45 1.41
N ASN A 47 -18.49 -21.55 1.26
CA ASN A 47 -17.53 -20.49 1.53
C ASN A 47 -16.67 -20.22 0.30
N ILE A 48 -16.63 -18.97 -0.16
CA ILE A 48 -15.91 -18.58 -1.38
C ILE A 48 -15.07 -17.32 -1.12
N LEU A 49 -13.79 -17.36 -1.50
CA LEU A 49 -12.97 -16.18 -1.73
C LEU A 49 -12.86 -15.99 -3.24
N LEU A 50 -13.41 -14.89 -3.74
CA LEU A 50 -13.38 -14.50 -5.14
C LEU A 50 -12.42 -13.32 -5.31
N PHE A 51 -11.31 -13.57 -6.00
CA PHE A 51 -10.49 -12.51 -6.59
C PHE A 51 -11.02 -12.20 -7.99
N ASP A 52 -11.18 -10.93 -8.33
CA ASP A 52 -11.39 -10.54 -9.72
C ASP A 52 -10.13 -10.84 -10.55
N LEU A 53 -10.32 -11.05 -11.85
CA LEU A 53 -9.27 -11.46 -12.78
C LEU A 53 -9.29 -10.53 -13.99
N ILE A 54 -8.13 -10.11 -14.47
CA ILE A 54 -8.04 -9.19 -15.61
C ILE A 54 -8.57 -9.88 -16.89
N GLU A 55 -8.19 -11.13 -17.08
CA GLU A 55 -8.41 -11.92 -18.28
C GLU A 55 -9.71 -12.74 -18.27
N ALA A 56 -10.36 -12.86 -17.11
CA ALA A 56 -11.48 -13.79 -16.95
C ALA A 56 -12.56 -13.26 -16.01
N SER A 57 -13.78 -13.74 -16.16
CA SER A 57 -14.91 -13.46 -15.28
C SER A 57 -15.40 -14.75 -14.63
N ALA A 58 -15.80 -14.69 -13.37
CA ALA A 58 -16.35 -15.82 -12.64
C ALA A 58 -17.72 -15.45 -12.05
N ILE A 59 -18.64 -16.41 -12.09
CA ILE A 59 -19.93 -16.33 -11.42
C ILE A 59 -19.92 -17.32 -10.27
N VAL A 60 -20.23 -16.84 -9.07
CA VAL A 60 -20.20 -17.65 -7.85
C VAL A 60 -21.51 -17.59 -7.08
N HIS A 61 -21.91 -18.71 -6.51
CA HIS A 61 -23.06 -18.80 -5.63
C HIS A 61 -22.64 -19.46 -4.31
N GLY A 62 -22.69 -18.70 -3.21
CA GLY A 62 -22.30 -19.25 -1.91
C GLY A 62 -23.06 -18.71 -0.72
N LYS A 63 -22.91 -19.37 0.42
CA LYS A 63 -23.50 -18.88 1.67
C LYS A 63 -22.71 -17.68 2.18
N ARG A 64 -21.38 -17.77 2.17
CA ARG A 64 -20.50 -16.68 2.60
C ARG A 64 -19.46 -16.43 1.52
N VAL A 65 -19.41 -15.20 1.02
CA VAL A 65 -18.51 -14.80 -0.06
C VAL A 65 -17.66 -13.62 0.39
N VAL A 66 -16.35 -13.74 0.24
CA VAL A 66 -15.42 -12.60 0.27
C VAL A 66 -15.11 -12.25 -1.18
N TYR A 67 -15.34 -11.00 -1.58
CA TYR A 67 -15.04 -10.50 -2.91
C TYR A 67 -13.95 -9.42 -2.86
N ASP A 68 -12.87 -9.63 -3.61
CA ASP A 68 -11.76 -8.70 -3.80
C ASP A 68 -11.67 -8.31 -5.29
N PRO A 69 -12.12 -7.10 -5.68
CA PRO A 69 -12.33 -6.74 -7.08
C PRO A 69 -11.05 -6.45 -7.91
N GLN A 70 -9.85 -6.55 -7.32
CA GLN A 70 -8.50 -6.63 -7.94
C GLN A 70 -8.28 -6.00 -9.35
N SER A 71 -8.86 -4.83 -9.66
CA SER A 71 -8.78 -4.23 -11.00
C SER A 71 -8.80 -2.70 -10.97
N GLY A 72 -8.28 -2.09 -12.05
CA GLY A 72 -8.26 -0.63 -12.20
C GLY A 72 -9.65 0.00 -12.37
N ALA A 73 -10.63 -0.81 -12.77
CA ALA A 73 -12.04 -0.48 -12.91
C ALA A 73 -12.88 -1.61 -12.27
N PRO A 74 -12.93 -1.66 -10.92
CA PRO A 74 -13.58 -2.75 -10.18
C PRO A 74 -15.03 -2.91 -10.59
N LEU A 75 -15.44 -4.17 -10.82
CA LEU A 75 -16.84 -4.50 -11.05
C LEU A 75 -17.61 -4.56 -9.73
N SER A 76 -18.87 -4.14 -9.77
CA SER A 76 -19.81 -4.37 -8.67
C SER A 76 -20.06 -5.87 -8.54
N PHE A 77 -20.06 -6.42 -7.33
CA PHE A 77 -20.35 -7.84 -7.10
C PHE A 77 -21.73 -8.19 -7.67
N ARG A 78 -22.72 -7.32 -7.47
CA ARG A 78 -24.08 -7.49 -7.99
C ARG A 78 -24.14 -7.53 -9.52
N SER A 79 -23.25 -6.80 -10.18
CA SER A 79 -23.20 -6.77 -11.65
C SER A 79 -22.61 -8.04 -12.27
N THR A 80 -21.91 -8.87 -11.49
CA THR A 80 -21.28 -10.11 -11.99
C THR A 80 -22.28 -11.25 -12.25
N GLY A 81 -23.49 -11.16 -11.69
CA GLY A 81 -24.46 -12.28 -11.67
C GLY A 81 -24.24 -13.27 -10.52
N SER A 82 -23.21 -13.05 -9.69
CA SER A 82 -22.95 -13.84 -8.48
C SER A 82 -23.98 -13.58 -7.38
N THR A 83 -24.13 -14.53 -6.45
CA THR A 83 -25.00 -14.39 -5.28
C THR A 83 -24.33 -14.85 -4.00
N ALA A 84 -24.66 -14.19 -2.89
CA ALA A 84 -24.20 -14.55 -1.56
C ALA A 84 -25.32 -14.40 -0.52
N GLU A 85 -25.47 -15.33 0.43
CA GLU A 85 -26.33 -15.11 1.61
C GLU A 85 -25.69 -14.10 2.58
N GLN A 86 -24.36 -14.14 2.69
CA GLN A 86 -23.53 -13.16 3.38
C GLN A 86 -22.35 -12.73 2.51
N LEU A 87 -22.13 -11.43 2.40
CA LEU A 87 -21.12 -10.84 1.52
C LEU A 87 -20.16 -9.93 2.30
N ALA A 88 -18.87 -10.16 2.12
CA ALA A 88 -17.82 -9.26 2.54
C ALA A 88 -17.06 -8.72 1.33
N LEU A 89 -16.93 -7.41 1.22
CA LEU A 89 -16.07 -6.77 0.22
C LEU A 89 -14.72 -6.46 0.84
N VAL A 90 -13.61 -6.82 0.19
CA VAL A 90 -12.25 -6.50 0.65
C VAL A 90 -11.53 -5.79 -0.48
N LEU A 91 -11.40 -4.48 -0.39
CA LEU A 91 -10.96 -3.62 -1.50
C LEU A 91 -10.02 -2.52 -1.00
N ASN A 92 -9.19 -1.99 -1.88
CA ASN A 92 -8.35 -0.83 -1.54
C ASN A 92 -9.13 0.49 -1.62
N SER A 93 -8.58 1.57 -1.08
CA SER A 93 -9.27 2.88 -1.04
C SER A 93 -9.53 3.48 -2.42
N ARG A 94 -8.72 3.17 -3.44
CA ARG A 94 -8.96 3.60 -4.82
C ARG A 94 -10.13 2.83 -5.44
N GLU A 95 -10.16 1.52 -5.28
CA GLU A 95 -11.26 0.66 -5.72
C GLU A 95 -12.58 1.04 -5.04
N ALA A 96 -12.56 1.33 -3.74
CA ALA A 96 -13.74 1.72 -2.99
C ALA A 96 -14.34 3.04 -3.51
N ARG A 97 -13.50 4.04 -3.75
CA ARG A 97 -13.92 5.32 -4.33
C ARG A 97 -14.44 5.16 -5.76
N HIS A 98 -13.85 4.25 -6.53
CA HIS A 98 -14.29 3.94 -7.89
C HIS A 98 -15.68 3.30 -7.89
N LEU A 99 -15.90 2.24 -7.09
CA LEU A 99 -17.21 1.59 -6.96
C LEU A 99 -18.29 2.54 -6.41
N PHE A 100 -17.90 3.46 -5.54
CA PHE A 100 -18.78 4.51 -5.03
C PHE A 100 -19.13 5.57 -6.10
N GLY A 101 -18.37 5.64 -7.20
CA GLY A 101 -18.56 6.63 -8.26
C GLY A 101 -18.03 8.04 -7.92
N GLN A 102 -17.23 8.17 -6.86
CA GLN A 102 -16.59 9.44 -6.47
C GLN A 102 -15.09 9.22 -6.20
N PRO A 103 -14.24 9.31 -7.24
CA PRO A 103 -12.79 9.07 -7.15
C PRO A 103 -12.06 9.93 -6.12
N ASP A 104 -12.57 11.12 -5.84
CA ASP A 104 -11.96 12.12 -4.94
C ASP A 104 -12.58 12.14 -3.53
N ALA A 105 -13.43 11.16 -3.18
CA ALA A 105 -14.06 11.12 -1.87
C ALA A 105 -13.04 10.92 -0.74
N GLU A 106 -12.93 11.90 0.17
CA GLU A 106 -11.97 11.85 1.29
C GLU A 106 -12.48 10.97 2.45
N ASP A 107 -13.80 10.96 2.70
CA ASP A 107 -14.41 10.22 3.81
C ASP A 107 -14.63 8.75 3.46
N LEU A 108 -13.64 7.91 3.78
CA LEU A 108 -13.70 6.47 3.57
C LEU A 108 -14.79 5.77 4.41
N GLU A 109 -15.23 6.35 5.53
CA GLU A 109 -16.36 5.79 6.29
C GLU A 109 -17.66 5.97 5.50
N ALA A 110 -17.90 7.17 4.96
CA ALA A 110 -19.06 7.42 4.11
C ALA A 110 -19.06 6.53 2.86
N VAL A 111 -17.90 6.37 2.22
CA VAL A 111 -17.70 5.44 1.09
C VAL A 111 -18.08 4.01 1.49
N GLY A 112 -17.53 3.49 2.60
CA GLY A 112 -17.80 2.13 3.06
C GLY A 112 -19.26 1.89 3.41
N ARG A 113 -19.93 2.87 4.05
CA ARG A 113 -21.36 2.79 4.37
C ARG A 113 -22.23 2.76 3.12
N ASN A 114 -21.87 3.51 2.09
CA ASN A 114 -22.57 3.46 0.82
C ASN A 114 -22.43 2.09 0.15
N LEU A 115 -21.20 1.57 0.07
CA LEU A 115 -20.93 0.26 -0.51
C LEU A 115 -21.68 -0.88 0.20
N LEU A 116 -21.79 -0.81 1.53
CA LEU A 116 -22.57 -1.77 2.33
C LEU A 116 -24.02 -1.84 1.83
N LEU A 117 -24.63 -0.69 1.51
CA LEU A 117 -26.01 -0.61 1.01
C LEU A 117 -26.11 -0.94 -0.49
N SER A 118 -25.23 -0.36 -1.32
CA SER A 118 -25.30 -0.47 -2.79
C SER A 118 -24.99 -1.88 -3.27
N GLU A 119 -24.09 -2.60 -2.59
CA GLU A 119 -23.75 -4.00 -2.87
C GLU A 119 -24.56 -4.98 -2.02
N GLY A 120 -25.23 -4.52 -0.95
CA GLY A 120 -25.89 -5.38 0.02
C GLY A 120 -24.91 -6.31 0.71
N ALA A 121 -23.74 -5.77 1.03
CA ALA A 121 -22.73 -6.46 1.79
C ALA A 121 -23.07 -6.41 3.28
N ASP A 122 -22.64 -7.43 4.03
CA ASP A 122 -22.66 -7.43 5.49
C ASP A 122 -21.42 -6.72 6.05
N VAL A 123 -20.32 -6.80 5.31
CA VAL A 123 -19.01 -6.28 5.71
C VAL A 123 -18.34 -5.58 4.53
N VAL A 124 -17.76 -4.41 4.77
CA VAL A 124 -16.86 -3.75 3.82
C VAL A 124 -15.52 -3.48 4.50
N VAL A 125 -14.44 -4.03 3.95
CA VAL A 125 -13.07 -3.81 4.41
C VAL A 125 -12.30 -2.96 3.41
N ILE A 126 -12.03 -1.70 3.77
CA ILE A 126 -11.26 -0.78 2.93
C ILE A 126 -9.80 -0.78 3.38
N LYS A 127 -8.92 -1.40 2.58
CA LYS A 127 -7.46 -1.38 2.71
C LYS A 127 -6.94 0.01 2.32
N ASN A 128 -6.24 0.69 3.23
CA ASN A 128 -5.75 2.06 3.03
C ASN A 128 -4.21 2.17 3.18
N GLY A 129 -3.49 1.19 2.65
CA GLY A 129 -2.02 1.20 2.58
C GLY A 129 -1.36 1.49 3.94
N ALA A 130 -0.56 2.56 4.00
CA ALA A 130 0.16 2.97 5.21
C ALA A 130 -0.73 3.47 6.36
N TYR A 131 -2.04 3.62 6.15
CA TYR A 131 -3.01 4.01 7.20
C TYR A 131 -3.85 2.86 7.75
N GLY A 132 -3.62 1.63 7.28
CA GLY A 132 -4.24 0.43 7.82
C GLY A 132 -5.46 0.04 7.03
N ALA A 133 -6.51 -0.39 7.72
CA ALA A 133 -7.79 -0.69 7.08
C ALA A 133 -8.98 -0.21 7.92
N LEU A 134 -10.12 -0.04 7.27
CA LEU A 134 -11.40 0.20 7.92
C LEU A 134 -12.30 -1.01 7.68
N VAL A 135 -12.93 -1.52 8.74
CA VAL A 135 -14.00 -2.51 8.65
C VAL A 135 -15.31 -1.79 8.95
N ILE A 136 -16.25 -1.86 8.02
CA ILE A 136 -17.56 -1.23 8.12
C ILE A 136 -18.61 -2.34 8.14
N GLU A 137 -19.44 -2.33 9.19
CA GLU A 137 -20.58 -3.21 9.39
C GLU A 137 -21.81 -2.36 9.75
N SER A 138 -23.00 -2.96 9.77
CA SER A 138 -24.22 -2.28 10.25
C SER A 138 -24.12 -1.87 11.73
N SER A 139 -23.32 -2.60 12.51
CA SER A 139 -23.06 -2.35 13.94
C SER A 139 -22.11 -1.19 14.21
N GLY A 140 -21.22 -0.84 13.27
CA GLY A 140 -20.19 0.16 13.51
C GLY A 140 -19.05 0.16 12.51
N VAL A 141 -18.03 0.97 12.82
CA VAL A 141 -16.82 1.13 12.02
C VAL A 141 -15.61 0.88 12.91
N TYR A 142 -14.74 -0.02 12.47
CA TYR A 142 -13.58 -0.48 13.22
C TYR A 142 -12.30 -0.15 12.45
N ARG A 143 -11.36 0.50 13.13
CA ARG A 143 -10.04 0.82 12.56
C ARG A 143 -9.06 -0.31 12.83
N VAL A 144 -8.43 -0.81 11.79
CA VAL A 144 -7.36 -1.81 11.87
C VAL A 144 -6.03 -1.11 11.64
N PRO A 145 -5.08 -1.18 12.59
CA PRO A 145 -3.80 -0.49 12.47
C PRO A 145 -2.91 -1.14 11.39
N VAL A 146 -1.92 -0.38 10.92
CA VAL A 146 -0.74 -0.93 10.24
C VAL A 146 0.24 -1.44 11.28
N PHE A 147 1.00 -2.46 10.93
CA PHE A 147 2.06 -2.99 11.76
C PHE A 147 3.40 -2.70 11.09
N ALA A 148 4.26 -1.92 11.76
CA ALA A 148 5.55 -1.52 11.22
C ALA A 148 6.49 -2.72 11.12
N THR A 149 7.17 -2.85 9.98
CA THR A 149 8.18 -3.88 9.73
C THR A 149 9.56 -3.23 9.55
N ARG A 150 10.63 -4.03 9.67
CA ARG A 150 12.01 -3.57 9.45
C ARG A 150 12.29 -3.34 7.96
N THR A 151 11.72 -4.20 7.12
CA THR A 151 11.79 -4.17 5.65
C THR A 151 10.39 -4.41 5.08
N VAL A 152 10.09 -3.83 3.92
CA VAL A 152 8.76 -3.90 3.31
C VAL A 152 8.84 -4.43 1.89
N PHE A 153 8.11 -5.52 1.63
CA PHE A 153 7.81 -6.04 0.31
C PHE A 153 6.29 -6.09 0.11
N SER A 154 5.78 -5.19 -0.73
CA SER A 154 4.35 -4.92 -0.88
C SER A 154 3.66 -5.78 -1.94
N ILE A 155 4.39 -6.39 -2.87
CA ILE A 155 3.80 -7.23 -3.93
C ILE A 155 3.09 -8.42 -3.28
N GLY A 156 1.81 -8.64 -3.60
CA GLY A 156 0.99 -9.70 -3.02
C GLY A 156 0.45 -9.41 -1.61
N SER A 157 0.80 -8.28 -0.99
CA SER A 157 0.33 -7.95 0.36
C SER A 157 -1.20 -7.86 0.48
N GLY A 158 -1.86 -7.36 -0.57
CA GLY A 158 -3.32 -7.32 -0.67
C GLY A 158 -3.93 -8.72 -0.70
N ASP A 159 -3.33 -9.65 -1.44
CA ASP A 159 -3.80 -11.03 -1.57
C ASP A 159 -3.63 -11.79 -0.26
N ILE A 160 -2.52 -11.56 0.44
CA ILE A 160 -2.30 -12.09 1.79
C ILE A 160 -3.38 -11.59 2.75
N PHE A 161 -3.67 -10.29 2.73
CA PHE A 161 -4.71 -9.72 3.57
C PHE A 161 -6.07 -10.38 3.28
N SER A 162 -6.47 -10.46 2.01
CA SER A 162 -7.75 -11.03 1.60
C SER A 162 -7.85 -12.52 1.90
N ALA A 163 -6.76 -13.29 1.70
CA ALA A 163 -6.70 -14.72 2.02
C ALA A 163 -6.82 -14.99 3.53
N VAL A 164 -6.11 -14.24 4.37
CA VAL A 164 -6.18 -14.39 5.83
C VAL A 164 -7.54 -13.92 6.35
N PHE A 165 -8.06 -12.79 5.84
CA PHE A 165 -9.40 -12.32 6.19
C PHE A 165 -10.44 -13.38 5.83
N ALA A 166 -10.37 -13.95 4.63
CA ALA A 166 -11.28 -15.01 4.19
C ALA A 166 -11.17 -16.28 5.05
N TRP A 167 -9.96 -16.72 5.40
CA TRP A 167 -9.80 -17.85 6.34
C TRP A 167 -10.51 -17.57 7.67
N GLN A 168 -10.27 -16.41 8.28
CA GLN A 168 -10.81 -16.09 9.59
C GLN A 168 -12.31 -15.79 9.56
N TRP A 169 -12.77 -15.05 8.56
CA TRP A 169 -14.17 -14.68 8.44
C TRP A 169 -14.98 -15.87 7.93
N LEU A 170 -14.63 -16.50 6.80
CA LEU A 170 -15.41 -17.59 6.19
C LEU A 170 -15.33 -18.90 6.99
N HIS A 171 -14.12 -19.37 7.32
CA HIS A 171 -13.91 -20.69 7.91
C HIS A 171 -14.01 -20.67 9.44
N GLU A 172 -13.26 -19.79 10.11
CA GLU A 172 -13.26 -19.70 11.59
C GLU A 172 -14.48 -18.95 12.14
N GLN A 173 -15.26 -18.29 11.27
CA GLN A 173 -16.46 -17.52 11.62
C GLN A 173 -16.20 -16.43 12.68
N ARG A 174 -15.00 -15.85 12.68
CA ARG A 174 -14.66 -14.75 13.59
C ARG A 174 -15.33 -13.44 13.17
N PRO A 175 -15.55 -12.51 14.13
CA PRO A 175 -16.00 -11.15 13.80
C PRO A 175 -15.08 -10.49 12.78
N ALA A 176 -15.65 -9.69 11.87
CA ALA A 176 -14.90 -9.09 10.76
C ALA A 176 -13.72 -8.22 11.22
N ALA A 177 -13.89 -7.46 12.30
CA ALA A 177 -12.83 -6.65 12.88
C ALA A 177 -11.65 -7.49 13.39
N GLU A 178 -11.92 -8.65 14.01
CA GLU A 178 -10.88 -9.57 14.49
C GLU A 178 -10.18 -10.29 13.33
N ALA A 179 -10.94 -10.71 12.32
CA ALA A 179 -10.41 -11.31 11.10
C ALA A 179 -9.46 -10.33 10.37
N ALA A 180 -9.87 -9.07 10.21
CA ALA A 180 -9.07 -8.03 9.58
C ALA A 180 -7.83 -7.65 10.41
N LEU A 181 -7.92 -7.69 11.74
CA LEU A 181 -6.77 -7.46 12.61
C LEU A 181 -5.69 -8.52 12.42
N LEU A 182 -6.07 -9.81 12.41
CA LEU A 182 -5.12 -10.89 12.14
C LEU A 182 -4.59 -10.83 10.70
N ALA A 183 -5.43 -10.48 9.73
CA ALA A 183 -5.02 -10.24 8.35
C ALA A 183 -3.94 -9.16 8.24
N SER A 184 -4.11 -8.02 8.92
CA SER A 184 -3.10 -6.95 8.94
C SER A 184 -1.78 -7.43 9.56
N ARG A 185 -1.84 -8.21 10.65
CA ARG A 185 -0.66 -8.75 11.32
C ARG A 185 0.13 -9.75 10.47
N LEU A 186 -0.56 -10.71 9.85
CA LEU A 186 0.08 -11.69 8.97
C LEU A 186 0.54 -11.09 7.64
N THR A 187 -0.12 -10.02 7.17
CA THR A 187 0.35 -9.22 6.04
C THR A 187 1.68 -8.55 6.37
N ALA A 188 1.85 -7.99 7.58
CA ALA A 188 3.13 -7.42 8.00
C ALA A 188 4.23 -8.49 8.07
N GLN A 189 3.92 -9.70 8.56
CA GLN A 189 4.86 -10.81 8.53
C GLN A 189 5.31 -11.14 7.10
N TYR A 190 4.36 -11.29 6.18
CA TYR A 190 4.66 -11.53 4.78
C TYR A 190 5.51 -10.41 4.18
N CYS A 191 5.14 -9.15 4.42
CA CYS A 191 5.86 -7.99 3.91
C CYS A 191 7.32 -7.97 4.38
N GLN A 192 7.60 -8.45 5.59
CA GLN A 192 8.96 -8.50 6.10
C GLN A 192 9.77 -9.69 5.54
N PHE A 193 9.19 -10.90 5.52
CA PHE A 193 9.98 -12.12 5.29
C PHE A 193 9.73 -12.80 3.94
N LYS A 194 8.65 -12.50 3.25
CA LYS A 194 8.29 -13.01 1.91
C LYS A 194 8.14 -14.54 1.79
N TYR A 195 7.93 -15.27 2.88
CA TYR A 195 7.70 -16.72 2.79
C TYR A 195 6.24 -17.11 2.94
N LEU A 196 5.92 -18.22 2.28
CA LEU A 196 4.69 -18.98 2.40
C LEU A 196 5.07 -20.44 2.71
N PRO A 197 4.21 -21.21 3.41
CA PRO A 197 2.93 -20.79 4.00
C PRO A 197 3.11 -19.85 5.20
N LEU A 198 2.07 -19.09 5.51
CA LEU A 198 2.02 -18.26 6.72
C LEU A 198 1.80 -19.13 7.97
N PRO A 199 2.34 -18.72 9.13
CA PRO A 199 1.97 -19.33 10.40
C PRO A 199 0.53 -18.94 10.78
N ALA A 200 -0.03 -19.64 11.78
CA ALA A 200 -1.36 -19.32 12.31
C ALA A 200 -1.40 -17.96 13.04
N GLU A 201 -0.27 -17.57 13.65
CA GLU A 201 -0.07 -16.31 14.36
C GLU A 201 1.30 -15.74 13.99
N PRO A 202 1.51 -14.41 14.09
CA PRO A 202 2.78 -13.82 13.72
C PRO A 202 3.97 -14.34 14.54
N ASP A 203 5.09 -14.64 13.87
CA ASP A 203 6.31 -15.14 14.49
C ASP A 203 7.01 -14.08 15.39
N GLU A 204 6.74 -12.80 15.13
CA GLU A 204 7.22 -11.69 15.96
C GLU A 204 6.12 -10.64 16.20
N THR A 205 6.32 -9.82 17.23
CA THR A 205 5.43 -8.68 17.50
C THR A 205 5.88 -7.48 16.71
N PHE A 206 5.04 -7.08 15.76
CA PHE A 206 5.20 -5.83 15.03
C PHE A 206 4.52 -4.69 15.80
N PRO A 207 5.15 -3.51 15.95
CA PRO A 207 4.53 -2.37 16.61
C PRO A 207 3.39 -1.82 15.74
N ALA A 208 2.22 -1.62 16.37
CA ALA A 208 1.08 -0.99 15.70
C ALA A 208 1.35 0.50 15.49
N ILE A 209 1.20 0.95 14.24
CA ILE A 209 1.20 2.35 13.87
C ILE A 209 -0.23 2.82 13.93
N GLN A 210 -0.48 3.78 14.82
CA GLN A 210 -1.77 4.47 14.86
C GLN A 210 -1.81 5.47 13.71
N PRO A 211 -2.79 5.39 12.79
CA PRO A 211 -2.90 6.36 11.72
C PRO A 211 -3.09 7.76 12.32
N SER A 212 -2.18 8.68 11.97
CA SER A 212 -2.31 10.09 12.34
C SER A 212 -3.55 10.68 11.69
N ALA A 213 -4.30 11.50 12.44
CA ALA A 213 -5.42 12.26 11.89
C ALA A 213 -4.99 13.33 10.87
N LYS A 214 -3.69 13.62 10.78
CA LYS A 214 -3.11 14.59 9.85
C LYS A 214 -2.07 13.92 8.96
N PRO A 215 -2.00 14.29 7.67
CA PRO A 215 -0.88 13.93 6.78
C PRO A 215 0.46 14.24 7.43
N LYS A 216 1.42 13.32 7.30
CA LYS A 216 2.81 13.60 7.69
C LYS A 216 3.39 14.66 6.77
N LYS A 217 4.18 15.57 7.33
CA LYS A 217 4.93 16.56 6.57
C LYS A 217 6.32 16.02 6.29
N ILE A 218 6.67 15.86 5.02
CA ILE A 218 7.93 15.25 4.60
C ILE A 218 8.73 16.26 3.79
N TYR A 219 9.98 16.47 4.16
CA TYR A 219 10.94 17.20 3.34
C TYR A 219 11.78 16.20 2.54
N LEU A 220 11.70 16.25 1.21
CA LEU A 220 12.43 15.40 0.28
C LEU A 220 13.75 16.07 -0.11
N ALA A 221 14.82 15.66 0.57
CA ALA A 221 16.20 16.09 0.35
C ALA A 221 16.86 15.21 -0.72
N ALA A 222 17.35 15.80 -1.79
CA ALA A 222 18.00 15.05 -2.87
C ALA A 222 18.76 15.95 -3.84
N PRO A 223 19.83 15.44 -4.49
CA PRO A 223 20.38 16.08 -5.68
C PRO A 223 19.37 16.02 -6.84
N PHE A 224 19.44 16.99 -7.76
CA PHE A 224 18.59 17.07 -8.97
C PHE A 224 19.34 17.68 -10.17
N PHE A 225 20.66 17.47 -10.22
CA PHE A 225 21.57 18.05 -11.20
C PHE A 225 21.50 17.35 -12.56
N ASN A 226 21.17 16.05 -12.59
CA ASN A 226 21.05 15.26 -13.81
C ASN A 226 19.66 14.59 -13.97
N PRO A 227 19.34 14.07 -15.17
CA PRO A 227 18.02 13.46 -15.43
C PRO A 227 17.69 12.24 -14.55
N ALA A 228 18.68 11.40 -14.21
CA ALA A 228 18.45 10.22 -13.38
C ALA A 228 18.09 10.60 -11.94
N GLU A 229 18.80 11.59 -11.39
CA GLU A 229 18.48 12.18 -10.09
C GLU A 229 17.05 12.76 -10.07
N ARG A 230 16.71 13.61 -11.04
CA ARG A 230 15.35 14.19 -11.14
C ARG A 230 14.27 13.14 -11.27
N TRP A 231 14.52 12.06 -12.02
CA TRP A 231 13.58 10.95 -12.14
C TRP A 231 13.33 10.29 -10.78
N MET A 232 14.39 10.02 -10.00
CA MET A 232 14.27 9.46 -8.66
C MET A 232 13.51 10.39 -7.70
N VAL A 233 13.80 11.70 -7.73
CA VAL A 233 13.06 12.69 -6.91
C VAL A 233 11.58 12.69 -7.26
N ASN A 234 11.22 12.69 -8.54
CA ASN A 234 9.83 12.68 -9.01
C ASN A 234 9.11 11.41 -8.57
N GLU A 235 9.73 10.24 -8.74
CA GLU A 235 9.15 8.96 -8.34
C GLU A 235 8.90 8.93 -6.83
N CYS A 236 9.91 9.31 -6.03
CA CYS A 236 9.77 9.38 -4.58
C CYS A 236 8.69 10.34 -4.14
N ARG A 237 8.63 11.56 -4.71
CA ARG A 237 7.59 12.54 -4.39
C ARG A 237 6.21 11.99 -4.72
N THR A 238 6.04 11.37 -5.88
CA THR A 238 4.77 10.78 -6.31
C THR A 238 4.30 9.72 -5.32
N LYS A 239 5.18 8.77 -4.95
CA LYS A 239 4.82 7.73 -3.98
C LYS A 239 4.54 8.26 -2.58
N LEU A 240 5.30 9.23 -2.10
CA LEU A 240 5.02 9.86 -0.80
C LEU A 240 3.67 10.59 -0.80
N LEU A 241 3.28 11.25 -1.91
CA LEU A 241 1.96 11.86 -2.06
C LEU A 241 0.84 10.81 -2.15
N GLU A 242 1.04 9.72 -2.89
CA GLU A 242 0.11 8.58 -2.95
C GLU A 242 -0.11 7.93 -1.58
N PHE A 243 0.91 7.97 -0.71
CA PHE A 243 0.83 7.58 0.70
C PHE A 243 0.13 8.63 1.57
N GLY A 244 -0.51 9.65 0.99
CA GLY A 244 -1.29 10.66 1.69
C GLY A 244 -0.46 11.66 2.50
N ASN A 245 0.84 11.77 2.25
CA ASN A 245 1.71 12.72 2.94
C ASN A 245 1.66 14.11 2.29
N ASN A 246 2.02 15.14 3.05
CA ASN A 246 2.34 16.46 2.53
C ASN A 246 3.85 16.54 2.26
N VAL A 247 4.24 16.65 0.99
CA VAL A 247 5.65 16.56 0.59
C VAL A 247 6.15 17.90 0.08
N PHE A 248 7.23 18.38 0.67
CA PHE A 248 8.03 19.50 0.17
C PHE A 248 9.30 18.97 -0.48
N SER A 249 9.71 19.53 -1.61
CA SER A 249 10.95 19.20 -2.31
C SER A 249 11.55 20.49 -2.88
N PRO A 250 12.82 20.81 -2.58
CA PRO A 250 13.50 21.99 -3.12
C PRO A 250 13.42 22.07 -4.65
N TYR A 251 13.54 20.92 -5.32
CA TYR A 251 13.44 20.83 -6.78
C TYR A 251 12.06 21.28 -7.33
N HIS A 252 10.98 20.95 -6.65
CA HIS A 252 9.61 21.16 -7.14
C HIS A 252 9.00 22.48 -6.66
N ASP A 253 9.27 22.85 -5.40
CA ASP A 253 8.53 23.92 -4.71
C ASP A 253 9.29 25.26 -4.71
N ILE A 254 10.61 25.25 -4.95
CA ILE A 254 11.43 26.45 -5.04
C ILE A 254 12.14 26.53 -6.40
N GLY A 255 12.86 25.48 -6.78
CA GLY A 255 13.68 25.44 -7.98
C GLY A 255 15.04 26.13 -7.82
N LEU A 256 15.67 26.46 -8.95
CA LEU A 256 16.99 27.12 -8.96
C LEU A 256 16.85 28.63 -8.78
N GLY A 257 17.63 29.21 -7.87
CA GLY A 257 17.61 30.64 -7.62
C GLY A 257 18.79 31.15 -6.78
N PRO A 258 18.85 32.48 -6.53
CA PRO A 258 19.84 33.10 -5.65
C PRO A 258 19.78 32.55 -4.22
N ALA A 259 20.96 32.42 -3.59
CA ALA A 259 21.07 31.81 -2.25
C ALA A 259 20.28 32.56 -1.17
N ASP A 260 20.20 33.89 -1.25
CA ASP A 260 19.44 34.74 -0.33
C ASP A 260 17.92 34.55 -0.41
N GLN A 261 17.43 33.92 -1.48
CA GLN A 261 16.01 33.63 -1.68
C GLN A 261 15.69 32.15 -1.43
N VAL A 262 16.55 31.25 -1.89
CA VAL A 262 16.33 29.78 -1.82
C VAL A 262 16.55 29.27 -0.39
N VAL A 263 17.70 29.58 0.22
CA VAL A 263 18.12 29.00 1.50
C VAL A 263 17.11 29.27 2.63
N PRO A 264 16.54 30.49 2.80
CA PRO A 264 15.55 30.71 3.85
C PRO A 264 14.29 29.84 3.70
N GLN A 265 13.88 29.54 2.47
CA GLN A 265 12.70 28.73 2.20
C GLN A 265 12.97 27.24 2.47
N ASP A 266 14.13 26.73 2.07
CA ASP A 266 14.55 25.35 2.37
C ASP A 266 14.63 25.12 3.89
N ILE A 267 15.29 26.03 4.62
CA ILE A 267 15.39 25.95 6.07
C ILE A 267 14.01 25.96 6.73
N ALA A 268 13.12 26.89 6.32
CA ALA A 268 11.77 26.95 6.86
C ALA A 268 10.97 25.66 6.58
N ALA A 269 11.17 25.04 5.41
CA ALA A 269 10.53 23.78 5.07
C ALA A 269 11.06 22.59 5.90
N ILE A 270 12.36 22.55 6.22
CA ILE A 270 12.93 21.56 7.15
C ILE A 270 12.39 21.75 8.57
N GLU A 271 12.27 23.00 9.04
CA GLU A 271 11.67 23.30 10.34
C GLU A 271 10.19 22.88 10.40
N TRP A 272 9.45 23.05 9.30
CA TRP A 272 8.04 22.70 9.18
C TRP A 272 7.76 21.18 9.14
N CYS A 273 8.67 20.38 8.60
CA CYS A 273 8.45 18.95 8.38
C CYS A 273 8.50 18.11 9.67
N ASP A 274 7.87 16.94 9.65
CA ASP A 274 7.98 15.93 10.71
C ASP A 274 9.16 14.98 10.45
N THR A 275 9.39 14.67 9.17
CA THR A 275 10.40 13.73 8.69
C THR A 275 11.16 14.33 7.51
N VAL A 276 12.49 14.19 7.50
CA VAL A 276 13.29 14.36 6.28
C VAL A 276 13.48 13.00 5.63
N PHE A 277 13.11 12.89 4.35
CA PHE A 277 13.44 11.75 3.52
C PHE A 277 14.55 12.16 2.55
N ALA A 278 15.72 11.51 2.66
CA ALA A 278 16.91 11.90 1.93
C ALA A 278 17.35 10.82 0.93
N LEU A 279 17.56 11.23 -0.31
CA LEU A 279 18.22 10.42 -1.35
C LEU A 279 19.71 10.72 -1.33
N LEU A 280 20.47 9.91 -0.59
CA LEU A 280 21.90 10.14 -0.38
C LEU A 280 22.74 9.44 -1.46
N GLU A 281 22.57 9.89 -2.70
CA GLU A 281 23.39 9.46 -3.84
C GLU A 281 24.46 10.52 -4.12
N GLY A 282 25.72 10.07 -4.29
CA GLY A 282 26.85 10.97 -4.58
C GLY A 282 27.30 11.89 -3.43
N PHE A 283 26.71 11.77 -2.23
CA PHE A 283 27.01 12.62 -1.06
C PHE A 283 26.93 14.12 -1.37
N ASP A 284 25.88 14.53 -2.09
CA ASP A 284 25.60 15.93 -2.38
C ASP A 284 25.70 16.80 -1.10
N PRO A 285 26.56 17.84 -1.07
CA PRO A 285 26.75 18.68 0.11
C PRO A 285 25.46 19.32 0.62
N GLY A 286 24.53 19.67 -0.27
CA GLY A 286 23.21 20.22 0.10
C GLY A 286 22.42 19.20 0.93
N THR A 287 22.21 18.02 0.36
CA THR A 287 21.52 16.89 1.02
C THR A 287 22.17 16.54 2.37
N VAL A 288 23.51 16.50 2.44
CA VAL A 288 24.25 16.23 3.70
C VAL A 288 23.98 17.32 4.75
N PHE A 289 23.99 18.59 4.34
CA PHE A 289 23.68 19.72 5.21
C PHE A 289 22.24 19.63 5.74
N GLU A 290 21.27 19.37 4.86
CA GLU A 290 19.85 19.25 5.22
C GLU A 290 19.63 18.13 6.25
N ILE A 291 20.26 16.98 6.07
CA ILE A 291 20.24 15.88 7.04
C ILE A 291 20.81 16.34 8.38
N GLY A 292 22.01 16.91 8.38
CA GLY A 292 22.67 17.36 9.60
C GLY A 292 21.85 18.41 10.38
N TYR A 293 21.28 19.37 9.66
CA TYR A 293 20.42 20.41 10.22
C TYR A 293 19.13 19.83 10.81
N ALA A 294 18.47 18.93 10.08
CA ALA A 294 17.28 18.24 10.57
C ALA A 294 17.57 17.41 11.85
N LYS A 295 18.72 16.74 11.91
CA LYS A 295 19.15 16.02 13.11
C LYS A 295 19.42 16.95 14.28
N ALA A 296 20.01 18.12 14.06
CA ALA A 296 20.21 19.13 15.10
C ALA A 296 18.88 19.63 15.69
N LEU A 297 17.81 19.65 14.87
CA LEU A 297 16.45 19.96 15.28
C LEU A 297 15.68 18.77 15.90
N GLY A 298 16.31 17.61 16.03
CA GLY A 298 15.68 16.40 16.57
C GLY A 298 14.65 15.74 15.65
N LYS A 299 14.67 16.07 14.35
CA LYS A 299 13.74 15.50 13.37
C LYS A 299 14.08 14.04 13.07
N LYS A 300 13.06 13.27 12.66
CA LYS A 300 13.26 11.95 12.06
C LYS A 300 13.90 12.11 10.69
N VAL A 301 14.91 11.29 10.41
CA VAL A 301 15.59 11.28 9.10
C VAL A 301 15.64 9.85 8.59
N VAL A 302 15.05 9.63 7.41
CA VAL A 302 15.11 8.38 6.68
C VAL A 302 15.98 8.59 5.44
N VAL A 303 17.00 7.76 5.27
CA VAL A 303 17.98 7.85 4.19
C VAL A 303 17.85 6.64 3.28
N TYR A 304 17.62 6.88 2.00
CA TYR A 304 17.80 5.89 0.96
C TYR A 304 19.21 6.02 0.36
N SER A 305 19.95 4.91 0.31
CA SER A 305 21.28 4.87 -0.32
C SER A 305 21.63 3.47 -0.80
N ILE A 306 22.04 3.33 -2.07
CA ILE A 306 22.26 2.02 -2.71
C ILE A 306 23.73 1.60 -2.88
N ASN A 307 24.69 2.51 -2.71
CA ASN A 307 26.11 2.22 -2.96
C ASN A 307 27.07 2.85 -1.94
N SER A 308 26.63 3.04 -0.70
CA SER A 308 27.45 3.61 0.37
C SER A 308 28.24 2.56 1.13
N ARG A 309 29.52 2.83 1.42
CA ARG A 309 30.29 1.99 2.35
C ARG A 309 29.93 2.38 3.78
N PRO A 310 29.98 1.44 4.76
CA PRO A 310 29.66 1.75 6.15
C PRO A 310 30.43 2.95 6.73
N HIS A 311 31.69 3.13 6.32
CA HIS A 311 32.51 4.27 6.75
C HIS A 311 31.98 5.62 6.26
N ASP A 312 31.47 5.67 5.02
CA ASP A 312 30.90 6.90 4.44
C ASP A 312 29.60 7.29 5.18
N LEU A 313 28.96 6.32 5.86
CA LEU A 313 27.73 6.51 6.61
C LEU A 313 27.90 6.85 8.10
N THR A 314 29.14 6.96 8.58
CA THR A 314 29.46 7.06 10.02
C THR A 314 28.66 8.15 10.73
N MET A 315 28.57 9.35 10.16
CA MET A 315 27.87 10.49 10.79
C MET A 315 26.35 10.28 10.81
N PHE A 316 25.77 9.68 9.77
CA PHE A 316 24.34 9.41 9.69
C PHE A 316 23.92 8.30 10.66
N LEU A 317 24.73 7.23 10.76
CA LEU A 317 24.54 6.15 11.72
C LEU A 317 24.70 6.64 13.16
N GLY A 318 25.77 7.41 13.44
CA GLY A 318 26.06 7.95 14.77
C GLY A 318 25.02 8.97 15.26
N THR A 319 24.23 9.54 14.36
CA THR A 319 23.11 10.45 14.70
C THR A 319 21.74 9.76 14.62
N HIS A 320 21.70 8.43 14.51
CA HIS A 320 20.47 7.64 14.46
C HIS A 320 19.55 8.02 13.28
N CYS A 321 20.12 8.21 12.09
CA CYS A 321 19.33 8.20 10.85
C CYS A 321 18.89 6.76 10.54
N GLU A 322 17.67 6.58 10.02
CA GLU A 322 17.22 5.29 9.53
C GLU A 322 17.66 5.09 8.08
N ILE A 323 18.64 4.23 7.85
CA ILE A 323 19.25 4.03 6.52
C ILE A 323 18.80 2.70 5.91
N THR A 324 18.43 2.72 4.63
CA THR A 324 18.06 1.52 3.87
C THR A 324 18.49 1.63 2.41
N SER A 325 18.81 0.50 1.78
CA SER A 325 19.05 0.38 0.34
C SER A 325 17.82 -0.10 -0.42
N ASP A 326 16.72 -0.40 0.28
CA ASP A 326 15.43 -0.77 -0.31
C ASP A 326 14.49 0.45 -0.34
N LEU A 327 14.12 0.89 -1.55
CA LEU A 327 13.36 2.12 -1.78
C LEU A 327 11.94 2.04 -1.18
N THR A 328 11.28 0.89 -1.33
CA THR A 328 9.96 0.62 -0.76
C THR A 328 9.99 0.82 0.76
N THR A 329 10.92 0.16 1.43
CA THR A 329 11.13 0.30 2.88
C THR A 329 11.39 1.76 3.27
N ALA A 330 12.15 2.50 2.46
CA ALA A 330 12.45 3.92 2.72
C ALA A 330 11.18 4.79 2.69
N ILE A 331 10.33 4.62 1.67
CA ILE A 331 9.07 5.35 1.51
C ILE A 331 8.10 5.05 2.65
N TYR A 332 7.94 3.77 3.02
CA TYR A 332 7.11 3.36 4.16
C TYR A 332 7.61 3.99 5.46
N LYS A 333 8.92 3.88 5.75
CA LYS A 333 9.51 4.46 6.95
C LYS A 333 9.40 5.97 7.01
N ALA A 334 9.49 6.67 5.88
CA ALA A 334 9.29 8.11 5.83
C ALA A 334 7.84 8.51 6.17
N SER A 335 6.88 7.65 5.80
CA SER A 335 5.44 7.85 6.02
C SER A 335 4.95 7.44 7.41
N TRP A 336 5.69 6.58 8.12
CA TRP A 336 5.36 6.13 9.48
C TRP A 336 5.70 7.15 10.58
#